data_AF-A0A841N004-F1
#
_entry.id   AF-A0A841N004-F1
#
_cell.length_a   1.000
_cell.length_b   1.000
_cell.length_c   1.000
_cell.angle_alpha   90.00
_cell.angle_beta   90.00
_cell.angle_gamma   90.00
#
_symmetry.space_group_name_H-M   'P 1'
#
loop_
_entity.id
_entity.type
_entity.pdbx_description
1 polymer ?
#
loop_
_entity_poly.entity_id
_entity_poly.type
_entity_poly.pdbx_seq_one_letter_code
_entity_poly.pdbx_strand_id
1 'polypeptide(L)'
;MSLKIIIPTEPRISAEIPSDYPIPPIGEEFYIRFETFITDPKDWEKVKSILDHEALTVEKVEDNKVYLYQGQKADLQGTIESDEYMPSIVQYWAQHPETKPDQF
;
A
#
# COMPACT_ATOMS: atom_id res chain seq x y z
N MET A 1 9.49 -7.85 -13.88
CA MET A 1 8.59 -8.60 -12.97
C MET A 1 7.68 -7.55 -12.37
N SER A 2 6.37 -7.77 -12.25
CA SER A 2 5.44 -6.83 -11.58
C SER A 2 5.36 -7.18 -10.10
N LEU A 3 5.16 -6.19 -9.23
CA LEU A 3 4.85 -6.42 -7.82
C LEU A 3 3.34 -6.35 -7.65
N LYS A 4 2.76 -7.21 -6.81
CA LYS A 4 1.31 -7.27 -6.62
C LYS A 4 0.92 -6.90 -5.20
N ILE A 5 0.02 -5.95 -5.02
CA ILE A 5 -0.61 -5.71 -3.72
C ILE A 5 -1.86 -6.56 -3.58
N ILE A 6 -2.07 -7.15 -2.40
CA ILE A 6 -3.23 -7.96 -2.04
C ILE A 6 -3.95 -7.25 -0.90
N ILE A 7 -5.15 -6.72 -1.20
CA ILE A 7 -5.94 -5.93 -0.26
C ILE A 7 -6.95 -6.85 0.45
N PRO A 8 -7.15 -6.72 1.78
CA PRO A 8 -7.89 -7.67 2.61
C PRO A 8 -9.42 -7.48 2.52
N THR A 9 -9.97 -7.39 1.30
CA THR A 9 -11.42 -7.34 1.07
C THR A 9 -12.03 -8.73 0.86
N GLU A 10 -13.37 -8.80 0.86
CA GLU A 10 -14.13 -9.98 0.44
C GLU A 10 -14.96 -9.70 -0.84
N PRO A 11 -14.69 -10.39 -1.98
CA PRO A 11 -13.47 -11.14 -2.27
C PRO A 11 -12.20 -10.27 -2.23
N ARG A 12 -11.03 -10.92 -2.11
CA ARG A 12 -9.73 -10.23 -2.07
C ARG A 12 -9.47 -9.49 -3.38
N ILE A 13 -9.15 -8.22 -3.27
CA ILE A 13 -8.74 -7.38 -4.39
C ILE A 13 -7.23 -7.47 -4.54
N SER A 14 -6.75 -7.49 -5.78
CA SER A 14 -5.32 -7.46 -6.06
C SER A 14 -5.03 -6.52 -7.21
N ALA A 15 -3.98 -5.72 -7.09
CA ALA A 15 -3.55 -4.79 -8.12
C ALA A 15 -2.05 -4.95 -8.39
N GLU A 16 -1.64 -4.75 -9.64
CA GLU A 16 -0.22 -4.71 -10.00
C GLU A 16 0.31 -3.29 -9.83
N ILE A 17 1.47 -3.18 -9.21
CA ILE A 17 2.19 -1.92 -9.00
C ILE A 17 3.63 -2.05 -9.55
N PRO A 18 4.33 -0.93 -9.78
CA PRO A 18 5.73 -0.97 -10.21
C PRO A 18 6.57 -1.80 -9.24
N SER A 19 7.44 -2.65 -9.78
CA SER A 19 8.24 -3.57 -8.95
C SER A 19 9.35 -2.90 -8.16
N ASP A 20 9.71 -1.71 -8.57
CA ASP A 20 10.67 -0.81 -7.94
C ASP A 20 10.01 0.13 -6.92
N TYR A 21 8.69 -0.01 -6.68
CA TYR A 21 8.01 0.75 -5.64
C TYR A 21 8.64 0.46 -4.26
N PRO A 22 9.05 1.48 -3.49
CA PRO A 22 9.61 1.28 -2.15
C PRO A 22 8.53 0.72 -1.21
N ILE A 23 8.80 -0.48 -0.67
CA ILE A 23 7.86 -1.18 0.20
C ILE A 23 8.15 -0.82 1.66
N PRO A 24 7.17 -0.25 2.39
CA PRO A 24 7.29 -0.01 3.81
C PRO A 24 7.60 -1.29 4.59
N PRO A 25 8.23 -1.18 5.77
CA PRO A 25 8.38 -2.29 6.71
C PRO A 25 7.04 -2.97 7.04
N ILE A 26 7.09 -4.23 7.46
CA ILE A 26 5.92 -4.92 8.02
C ILE A 26 5.39 -4.09 9.21
N GLY A 27 4.07 -3.94 9.29
CA GLY A 27 3.36 -3.14 10.28
C GLY A 27 3.14 -1.68 9.91
N GLU A 28 3.86 -1.17 8.92
CA GLU A 28 3.78 0.23 8.50
C GLU A 28 2.70 0.44 7.43
N GLU A 29 2.20 1.67 7.34
CA GLU A 29 1.17 2.06 6.38
C GLU A 29 1.70 2.00 4.94
N PHE A 30 0.88 1.46 4.05
CA PHE A 30 1.17 1.33 2.64
C PHE A 30 0.66 2.54 1.87
N TYR A 31 1.53 3.54 1.72
CA TYR A 31 1.21 4.76 0.99
C TYR A 31 1.36 4.52 -0.50
N ILE A 32 0.26 4.50 -1.27
CA ILE A 32 0.27 4.58 -2.74
C ILE A 32 -1.07 5.15 -3.21
N ARG A 33 -1.11 5.77 -4.39
CA ARG A 33 -2.38 6.14 -5.05
C ARG A 33 -3.09 4.87 -5.54
N PHE A 34 -3.84 4.21 -4.66
CA PHE A 34 -4.56 2.97 -4.98
C PHE A 34 -5.47 3.10 -6.21
N GLU A 35 -6.13 4.25 -6.37
CA GLU A 35 -7.01 4.55 -7.52
C GLU A 35 -6.30 4.40 -8.87
N THR A 36 -4.99 4.65 -8.95
CA THR A 36 -4.19 4.47 -10.17
C THR A 36 -4.12 3.01 -10.60
N PHE A 37 -4.16 2.08 -9.64
CA PHE A 37 -3.89 0.66 -9.87
C PHE A 37 -5.12 -0.23 -9.79
N ILE A 38 -6.18 0.25 -9.14
CA ILE A 38 -7.45 -0.47 -8.98
C ILE A 38 -8.43 0.06 -10.01
N THR A 39 -8.38 -0.53 -11.22
CA THR A 39 -9.13 -0.03 -12.37
C THR A 39 -10.61 -0.42 -12.39
N ASP A 40 -11.01 -1.46 -11.65
CA ASP A 40 -12.43 -1.82 -11.52
C ASP A 40 -13.11 -0.85 -10.53
N PRO A 41 -14.13 -0.09 -10.95
CA PRO A 41 -14.80 0.88 -10.08
C PRO A 41 -15.39 0.27 -8.81
N LYS A 42 -15.89 -0.97 -8.86
CA LYS A 42 -16.47 -1.65 -7.69
C LYS A 42 -15.40 -2.05 -6.69
N ASP A 43 -14.24 -2.46 -7.19
CA ASP A 43 -13.10 -2.77 -6.35
C ASP A 43 -12.54 -1.49 -5.74
N TRP A 44 -12.47 -0.41 -6.52
CA TRP A 44 -12.06 0.89 -6.01
C TRP A 44 -13.00 1.40 -4.90
N GLU A 45 -14.33 1.29 -5.07
CA GLU A 45 -15.29 1.68 -4.03
C GLU A 45 -15.05 0.93 -2.71
N LYS A 46 -14.76 -0.37 -2.77
CA LYS A 46 -14.45 -1.17 -1.57
C LYS A 46 -13.16 -0.72 -0.90
N VAL A 47 -12.12 -0.47 -1.69
CA VAL A 47 -10.80 -0.07 -1.18
C VAL A 47 -10.87 1.34 -0.60
N LYS A 48 -11.55 2.25 -1.30
CA LYS A 48 -11.82 3.60 -0.83
C LYS A 48 -12.59 3.57 0.50
N SER A 49 -13.61 2.72 0.62
CA SER A 49 -14.34 2.57 1.88
C SER A 49 -13.44 2.11 3.03
N ILE A 50 -12.41 1.31 2.77
CA ILE A 50 -11.41 0.99 3.80
C ILE A 50 -10.60 2.23 4.13
N LEU A 51 -10.02 2.89 3.12
CA LEU A 51 -9.17 4.07 3.30
C LEU A 51 -9.87 5.27 3.98
N ASP A 52 -11.19 5.38 3.84
CA ASP A 52 -12.02 6.40 4.49
C ASP A 52 -12.21 6.14 6.00
N HIS A 53 -11.94 4.93 6.47
CA HIS A 53 -12.16 4.51 7.87
C HIS A 53 -10.87 4.07 8.57
N GLU A 54 -9.96 3.44 7.85
CA GLU A 54 -8.79 2.75 8.39
C GLU A 54 -7.61 2.81 7.40
N ALA A 55 -6.39 2.73 7.92
CA ALA A 55 -5.20 2.61 7.10
C ALA A 55 -5.05 1.19 6.52
N LEU A 56 -4.29 1.04 5.44
CA LEU A 56 -3.82 -0.26 4.97
C LEU A 56 -2.34 -0.40 5.34
N THR A 57 -2.00 -1.40 6.14
CA THR A 57 -0.61 -1.65 6.58
C THR A 57 -0.02 -2.89 5.94
N VAL A 58 1.30 -3.00 5.87
CA VAL A 58 1.98 -4.18 5.33
C VAL A 58 1.89 -5.32 6.32
N GLU A 59 1.22 -6.41 5.96
CA GLU A 59 1.15 -7.63 6.78
C GLU A 59 2.34 -8.55 6.53
N LYS A 60 2.62 -8.82 5.25
CA LYS A 60 3.71 -9.71 4.82
C LYS A 60 4.09 -9.46 3.37
N VAL A 61 5.33 -9.80 3.03
CA VAL A 61 5.84 -9.76 1.65
C VAL A 61 6.32 -11.16 1.27
N GLU A 62 5.77 -11.73 0.20
CA GLU A 62 6.03 -13.11 -0.23
C GLU A 62 5.83 -13.24 -1.75
N ASP A 63 6.77 -13.85 -2.47
CA ASP A 63 6.67 -14.11 -3.92
C ASP A 63 6.25 -12.90 -4.78
N ASN A 64 6.88 -11.74 -4.60
CA ASN A 64 6.50 -10.47 -5.25
C ASN A 64 5.05 -10.05 -4.99
N LYS A 65 4.51 -10.44 -3.83
CA LYS A 65 3.21 -9.98 -3.35
C LYS A 65 3.36 -9.29 -2.01
N VAL A 66 2.76 -8.12 -1.89
CA VAL A 66 2.60 -7.40 -0.62
C VAL A 66 1.17 -7.63 -0.15
N TYR A 67 1.04 -8.32 0.97
CA TYR A 67 -0.26 -8.53 1.61
C TYR A 67 -0.51 -7.38 2.56
N LEU A 68 -1.66 -6.74 2.41
CA LEU A 68 -2.07 -5.63 3.24
C LEU A 68 -3.04 -6.10 4.32
N TYR A 69 -3.02 -5.41 5.45
CA TYR A 69 -3.92 -5.57 6.57
C TYR A 69 -4.74 -4.30 6.75
N GLN A 70 -6.02 -4.45 7.11
CA GLN A 70 -6.92 -3.34 7.39
C GLN A 70 -6.73 -2.89 8.84
N GLY A 71 -6.30 -1.64 9.01
CA GLY A 71 -5.93 -1.04 10.28
C GLY A 71 -4.44 -1.19 10.61
N GLN A 72 -4.08 -0.82 11.84
CA GLN A 72 -2.75 -1.04 12.41
C GLN A 72 -2.76 -2.29 13.30
N LYS A 73 -1.88 -3.25 13.02
CA LYS A 73 -1.58 -4.33 13.97
C LYS A 73 -0.48 -3.85 14.90
N ALA A 74 -0.82 -3.58 16.16
CA ALA A 74 0.15 -3.22 17.20
C ALA A 74 1.28 -4.26 17.32
N ASP A 75 0.98 -5.53 17.06
CA ASP A 75 1.96 -6.63 17.09
C ASP A 75 2.88 -6.67 15.85
N LEU A 76 2.51 -5.99 14.76
CA LEU A 76 3.31 -5.94 13.53
C LEU A 76 4.14 -4.68 13.42
N GLN A 77 3.87 -3.64 14.22
CA GLN A 77 4.59 -2.38 14.18
C GLN A 77 6.09 -2.64 14.33
N GLY A 78 6.82 -2.43 13.22
CA GLY A 78 8.26 -2.62 13.20
C GLY A 78 8.94 -1.64 14.14
N THR A 79 10.16 -1.97 14.56
CA THR A 79 11.02 -1.03 15.31
C THR A 79 11.55 0.14 14.46
N ILE A 80 11.16 0.20 13.18
CA ILE A 80 11.62 1.18 12.19
C ILE A 80 10.55 2.28 12.15
N GLU A 81 10.90 3.46 12.64
CA GLU A 81 10.01 4.62 12.64
C GLU A 81 9.77 5.11 11.21
N SER A 82 8.60 5.72 10.96
CA SER A 82 8.23 6.19 9.61
C SER A 82 9.24 7.13 8.98
N ASP A 83 9.98 7.89 9.79
CA ASP A 83 11.04 8.80 9.35
C ASP A 83 12.22 8.10 8.64
N GLU A 84 12.44 6.80 8.89
CA GLU A 84 13.55 6.06 8.29
C GLU A 84 13.26 5.60 6.86
N TYR A 85 12.01 5.27 6.51
CA TYR A 85 11.67 4.77 5.16
C TYR A 85 10.95 5.79 4.28
N MET A 86 10.21 6.75 4.86
CA MET A 86 9.47 7.76 4.09
C MET A 86 10.31 8.55 3.07
N PRO A 87 11.60 8.89 3.33
CA PRO A 87 12.42 9.55 2.33
C PRO A 87 12.52 8.80 1.00
N SER A 88 12.55 7.45 1.03
CA SER A 88 12.59 6.62 -0.18
C SER A 88 11.29 6.69 -0.98
N ILE A 89 10.14 6.68 -0.30
CA ILE A 89 8.81 6.83 -0.91
C ILE A 89 8.66 8.22 -1.53
N VAL A 90 9.06 9.27 -0.83
CA VAL A 90 8.99 10.66 -1.33
C VAL A 90 9.88 10.85 -2.55
N GLN A 91 11.09 10.28 -2.55
CA GLN A 91 11.98 10.31 -3.71
C GLN A 91 11.37 9.56 -4.92
N TYR A 92 10.71 8.43 -4.67
CA TYR A 92 10.01 7.70 -5.71
C TYR A 92 8.86 8.54 -6.31
N TRP A 93 8.03 9.17 -5.48
CA TRP A 93 6.95 10.06 -5.94
C TRP A 93 7.42 11.26 -6.74
N ALA A 94 8.62 11.77 -6.47
CA ALA A 94 9.20 12.85 -7.27
C ALA A 94 9.48 12.43 -8.72
N GLN A 95 9.74 11.14 -8.95
CA GLN A 95 9.97 10.56 -10.28
C GLN A 95 8.68 9.98 -10.88
N HIS A 96 7.75 9.53 -10.03
CA HIS A 96 6.50 8.85 -10.38
C HIS A 96 5.30 9.49 -9.67
N PRO A 97 4.94 10.76 -10.00
CA PRO A 97 3.90 11.51 -9.30
C PRO A 97 2.52 10.86 -9.38
N GLU A 98 2.25 10.04 -10.40
CA GLU A 98 1.02 9.26 -10.56
C GLU A 98 0.79 8.21 -9.45
N THR A 99 1.84 7.88 -8.70
CA THR A 99 1.78 6.93 -7.58
C THR A 99 1.59 7.59 -6.22
N LYS A 100 1.66 8.93 -6.16
CA LYS A 100 1.53 9.72 -4.92
C LYS A 100 0.06 9.87 -4.52
N PRO A 101 -0.37 9.49 -3.29
CA PRO A 101 -1.73 9.74 -2.80
C PRO A 101 -2.04 11.24 -2.73
N ASP A 102 -3.30 11.64 -2.92
CA ASP A 102 -3.69 13.07 -2.91
C ASP A 102 -3.54 13.77 -1.55
N GLN A 103 -3.44 13.01 -0.45
CA GLN A 103 -3.34 13.55 0.91
C GLN A 103 -1.89 13.91 1.34
N PHE A 104 -0.90 13.71 0.47
CA PHE A 104 0.53 13.93 0.75
C PHE A 104 1.18 14.99 -0.15
#